data_AF-A0AAU8N7U7-F1
#
_entry.id   AF-A0AAU8N7U7-F1
#
_cell.length_a   1.000
_cell.length_b   1.000
_cell.length_c   1.000
_cell.angle_alpha   90.00
_cell.angle_beta   90.00
_cell.angle_gamma   90.00
#
_symmetry.space_group_name_H-M   'P 1'
#
loop_
_entity.id
_entity.type
_entity.pdbx_description
1 polymer ?
#
loop_
_entity_poly.entity_id
_entity_poly.type
_entity_poly.pdbx_seq_one_letter_code
_entity_poly.pdbx_strand_id
1 'polypeptide(L)'
;MRGTRFIPYLSYIGFGLAALTIMVHFSFRWGIEQGWDMGILMLLSVFNAASLLFTLFWGVFGVLEFALIWKQNQRINFRARRGAIDAEEHARQIRNVKRSMIINISYLVILLCQLGYVILNWDEIDI
;
A
#
# COMPACT_ATOMS: atom_id res chain seq x y z
N MET A 1 -1.88 -22.35 22.47
CA MET A 1 -1.55 -22.23 21.02
C MET A 1 -1.29 -20.76 20.72
N ARG A 2 -0.12 -20.40 20.15
CA ARG A 2 0.25 -19.00 19.88
C ARG A 2 -0.72 -18.41 18.85
N GLY A 3 -1.55 -17.46 19.27
CA GLY A 3 -2.40 -16.67 18.38
C GLY A 3 -1.52 -15.86 17.43
N THR A 4 -1.31 -16.36 16.22
CA THR A 4 -0.57 -15.67 15.17
C THR A 4 -1.38 -14.45 14.75
N ARG A 5 -1.05 -13.27 15.28
CA ARG A 5 -1.52 -12.00 14.72
C ARG A 5 -0.95 -11.90 13.30
N PHE A 6 -1.84 -11.80 12.32
CA PHE A 6 -1.42 -11.46 10.96
C PHE A 6 -1.18 -9.95 10.90
N ILE A 7 0.07 -9.54 10.73
CA ILE A 7 0.45 -8.13 10.64
C ILE A 7 0.72 -7.84 9.16
N PRO A 8 0.03 -6.87 8.54
CA PRO A 8 0.17 -6.57 7.12
C PRO A 8 1.44 -5.75 6.83
N TYR A 9 2.61 -6.36 7.01
CA TYR A 9 3.91 -5.70 6.87
C TYR A 9 4.14 -5.11 5.48
N LEU A 10 3.68 -5.79 4.43
CA LEU A 10 3.90 -5.33 3.05
C LEU A 10 3.09 -4.07 2.76
N SER A 11 1.84 -4.00 3.25
CA SER A 11 1.03 -2.78 3.16
C SER A 11 1.66 -1.63 3.94
N TYR A 12 2.20 -1.87 5.14
CA TYR A 12 2.87 -0.82 5.92
C TYR A 12 4.10 -0.24 5.20
N ILE A 13 4.92 -1.10 4.59
CA ILE A 13 6.05 -0.64 3.76
C ILE A 13 5.52 0.16 2.57
N GLY A 14 4.46 -0.34 1.92
CA GLY A 14 3.79 0.34 0.81
C GLY A 14 3.27 1.73 1.18
N PHE A 15 2.69 1.92 2.36
CA PHE A 15 2.30 3.24 2.88
C PHE A 15 3.51 4.18 3.01
N GLY A 16 4.63 3.68 3.53
CA GLY A 16 5.85 4.47 3.65
C GLY A 16 6.38 4.93 2.28
N LEU A 17 6.38 4.03 1.29
CA LEU A 17 6.78 4.35 -0.08
C LEU A 17 5.85 5.37 -0.74
N ALA A 18 4.54 5.20 -0.56
CA ALA A 18 3.55 6.15 -1.08
C ALA A 18 3.71 7.53 -0.45
N ALA A 19 3.92 7.61 0.87
CA ALA A 19 4.14 8.86 1.57
C ALA A 19 5.44 9.56 1.11
N LEU A 20 6.53 8.80 0.93
CA LEU A 20 7.79 9.33 0.41
C LEU A 20 7.63 9.86 -1.02
N THR A 21 6.91 9.14 -1.87
CA THR A 21 6.61 9.58 -3.24
C THR A 21 5.83 10.90 -3.24
N ILE A 22 4.82 11.03 -2.38
CA ILE A 22 4.06 12.27 -2.23
C ILE A 22 4.97 13.41 -1.76
N MET A 23 5.83 13.17 -0.78
CA MET A 23 6.78 14.19 -0.28
C MET A 23 7.71 14.68 -1.38
N VAL A 24 8.30 13.76 -2.16
CA VAL A 24 9.18 14.10 -3.29
C VAL A 24 8.42 14.93 -4.32
N HIS A 25 7.20 14.53 -4.65
CA HIS A 25 6.36 15.26 -5.60
C HIS A 25 6.06 16.70 -5.14
N PHE A 26 5.71 16.88 -3.86
CA PHE A 26 5.52 18.21 -3.27
C PHE A 26 6.81 19.03 -3.28
N SER A 27 7.96 18.42 -2.95
CA SER A 27 9.25 19.10 -3.00
C SER A 27 9.60 19.56 -4.42
N PHE A 28 9.28 18.77 -5.44
CA PHE A 28 9.51 19.13 -6.84
C PHE A 28 8.66 20.34 -7.25
N ARG A 29 7.35 20.30 -6.99
CA ARG A 29 6.45 21.43 -7.28
C ARG A 29 6.88 22.70 -6.54
N TRP A 30 7.24 22.57 -5.26
CA TRP A 30 7.72 23.70 -4.46
C TRP A 30 9.04 24.28 -4.99
N GLY A 31 9.96 23.42 -5.44
CA GLY A 31 11.22 23.85 -6.05
C GLY A 31 11.02 24.64 -7.34
N ILE A 32 10.03 24.26 -8.16
CA ILE A 32 9.65 25.01 -9.36
C ILE A 32 9.14 26.41 -8.99
N GLU A 33 8.23 26.51 -8.01
CA GLU A 33 7.66 27.79 -7.56
C GLU A 33 8.72 28.73 -6.97
N GLN A 34 9.73 28.18 -6.29
CA GLN A 34 10.84 28.93 -5.70
C GLN A 34 11.97 29.24 -6.69
N GLY A 35 11.90 28.76 -7.94
CA GLY A 35 12.93 28.98 -8.95
C GLY A 35 14.27 28.33 -8.59
N TRP A 36 14.25 27.10 -8.06
CA TRP A 36 15.46 26.35 -7.74
C TRP A 36 16.30 26.05 -8.99
N ASP A 37 17.58 25.74 -8.76
CA ASP A 37 18.52 25.39 -9.83
C ASP A 37 18.00 24.24 -10.71
N MET A 38 18.18 24.36 -12.03
CA MET A 38 17.69 23.38 -13.00
C MET A 38 18.24 21.97 -12.75
N GLY A 39 19.49 21.83 -12.30
CA GLY A 39 20.07 20.53 -12.01
C GLY A 39 19.38 19.81 -10.85
N ILE A 40 19.01 20.56 -9.81
CA ILE A 40 18.27 20.03 -8.65
C ILE A 40 16.84 19.64 -9.06
N LEU A 41 16.19 20.45 -9.88
CA LEU A 41 14.86 20.14 -10.41
C LEU A 41 14.86 18.88 -11.28
N MET A 42 15.87 18.71 -12.13
CA MET A 42 16.02 17.52 -12.96
C MET A 42 16.20 16.26 -12.10
N LEU A 43 17.05 16.32 -11.07
CA LEU A 43 17.25 15.21 -10.13
C LEU A 43 15.96 14.87 -9.37
N LEU A 44 15.22 15.86 -8.88
CA LEU A 44 13.94 15.63 -8.20
C LEU A 44 12.89 15.03 -9.13
N SER A 45 12.84 15.46 -10.39
CA SER A 45 11.92 14.90 -11.39
C SER A 45 12.20 13.41 -11.63
N VAL A 46 13.47 13.06 -11.88
CA VAL A 46 13.88 11.65 -12.07
C VAL A 46 13.60 10.83 -10.81
N PHE A 47 13.91 11.37 -9.63
CA PHE A 47 13.65 10.68 -8.37
C PHE A 47 12.14 10.51 -8.09
N ASN A 48 11.32 11.49 -8.47
CA ASN A 48 9.86 11.41 -8.39
C ASN A 48 9.32 10.30 -9.30
N ALA A 49 9.74 10.27 -10.57
CA ALA A 49 9.34 9.24 -11.53
C ALA A 49 9.77 7.83 -11.07
N ALA A 50 11.01 7.68 -10.61
CA ALA A 50 11.51 6.42 -10.05
C ALA A 50 10.71 5.97 -8.81
N SER A 51 10.40 6.91 -7.92
CA SER A 51 9.61 6.64 -6.70
C SER A 51 8.17 6.21 -7.04
N LEU A 52 7.55 6.85 -8.02
CA LEU A 52 6.24 6.45 -8.55
C LEU A 52 6.27 5.02 -9.11
N LEU A 53 7.22 4.71 -9.99
CA LEU A 53 7.37 3.37 -10.56
C LEU A 53 7.60 2.31 -9.47
N PHE A 54 8.47 2.61 -8.51
CA PHE A 54 8.78 1.68 -7.41
C PHE A 54 7.55 1.45 -6.52
N THR A 55 6.77 2.49 -6.23
CA THR A 55 5.55 2.37 -5.42
C THR A 55 4.46 1.58 -6.15
N LEU A 56 4.30 1.79 -7.46
CA LEU A 56 3.37 1.01 -8.29
C LEU A 56 3.78 -0.46 -8.37
N PHE A 57 5.07 -0.74 -8.56
CA PHE A 57 5.61 -2.10 -8.51
C PHE A 57 5.34 -2.77 -7.15
N TRP A 58 5.47 -2.02 -6.06
CA TRP A 58 5.16 -2.52 -4.72
C TRP A 58 3.69 -2.91 -4.54
N GLY A 59 2.79 -2.37 -5.36
CA GLY A 59 1.38 -2.74 -5.39
C GLY A 59 1.14 -4.22 -5.64
N VAL A 60 2.04 -4.91 -6.36
CA VAL A 60 1.99 -6.37 -6.53
C VAL A 60 2.04 -7.08 -5.17
N PHE A 61 2.90 -6.62 -4.26
CA PHE A 61 2.98 -7.16 -2.90
C PHE A 61 1.73 -6.84 -2.08
N GLY A 62 1.10 -5.69 -2.31
CA GLY A 62 -0.21 -5.35 -1.74
C GLY A 62 -1.29 -6.36 -2.11
N VAL A 63 -1.39 -6.73 -3.39
CA VAL A 63 -2.35 -7.72 -3.90
C VAL A 63 -2.04 -9.12 -3.39
N LEU A 64 -0.76 -9.51 -3.34
CA LEU A 64 -0.34 -10.79 -2.77
C LEU A 64 -0.71 -10.89 -1.27
N GLU A 65 -0.48 -9.82 -0.51
CA GLU A 65 -0.86 -9.77 0.91
C GLU A 65 -2.38 -9.84 1.08
N PHE A 66 -3.16 -9.18 0.21
CA PHE A 66 -4.62 -9.31 0.19
C PHE A 66 -5.05 -10.78 0.02
N ALA A 67 -4.47 -11.49 -0.95
CA ALA A 67 -4.79 -12.89 -1.22
C ALA A 67 -4.45 -13.80 -0.01
N LEU A 68 -3.33 -13.53 0.67
CA LEU A 68 -2.94 -14.26 1.88
C LEU A 68 -3.93 -14.02 3.03
N ILE A 69 -4.31 -12.76 3.26
CA ILE A 69 -5.30 -12.40 4.29
C ILE A 69 -6.65 -13.07 3.98
N TRP A 70 -7.08 -13.04 2.73
CA TRP A 70 -8.33 -13.67 2.29
C TRP A 70 -8.32 -15.18 2.53
N LYS A 71 -7.23 -15.86 2.15
CA LYS A 71 -7.06 -17.30 2.39
C LYS A 71 -7.08 -17.63 3.88
N GLN A 72 -6.47 -16.78 4.72
CA GLN A 72 -6.51 -16.96 6.17
C GLN A 72 -7.94 -16.78 6.73
N ASN A 73 -8.69 -15.78 6.26
CA ASN A 73 -10.08 -15.56 6.62
C ASN A 73 -10.95 -16.80 6.31
N GLN A 74 -10.80 -17.35 5.10
CA GLN A 74 -11.49 -18.58 4.70
C GLN A 74 -11.12 -19.77 5.60
N ARG A 75 -9.84 -19.93 5.94
CA ARG A 75 -9.36 -21.01 6.81
C ARG A 75 -9.95 -20.93 8.22
N ILE A 76 -10.03 -19.73 8.79
CA ILE A 76 -10.62 -19.50 10.12
C ILE A 76 -12.11 -19.85 10.10
N ASN A 77 -12.84 -19.36 9.09
CA ASN A 77 -14.26 -19.67 8.92
C ASN A 77 -14.53 -21.16 8.71
N PHE A 78 -13.68 -21.84 7.95
CA PHE A 78 -13.80 -23.28 7.72
C PHE A 78 -13.60 -24.10 9.00
N ARG A 79 -12.59 -23.74 9.81
CA ARG A 79 -12.34 -24.41 11.09
C ARG A 79 -13.45 -24.19 12.11
N ALA A 80 -14.02 -22.98 12.14
CA ALA A 80 -15.17 -22.67 13.00
C ALA A 80 -16.42 -23.48 12.59
N ARG A 81 -16.71 -23.60 11.28
CA ARG A 81 -17.81 -24.44 10.78
C ARG A 81 -17.67 -25.92 11.15
N ARG A 82 -16.45 -26.43 11.28
CA ARG A 82 -16.17 -27.81 11.73
C ARG A 82 -16.20 -27.99 13.24
N GLY A 83 -16.51 -26.96 14.02
CA GLY A 83 -16.45 -27.00 15.48
C GLY A 83 -15.03 -27.18 16.04
N ALA A 84 -14.00 -26.94 15.21
CA ALA A 84 -12.60 -27.15 15.60
C ALA A 84 -12.01 -25.97 16.40
N ILE A 85 -12.78 -24.89 16.57
CA ILE A 85 -12.37 -23.67 17.29
C ILE A 85 -13.56 -23.19 18.12
N ASP A 86 -13.28 -22.77 19.35
CA ASP A 86 -14.26 -22.11 20.22
C ASP A 86 -14.74 -20.76 19.65
N ALA A 87 -15.94 -20.34 20.03
CA ALA A 87 -16.56 -19.11 19.56
C ALA A 87 -15.76 -17.85 19.96
N GLU A 88 -15.15 -17.83 21.15
CA GLU A 88 -14.36 -16.69 21.63
C GLU A 88 -13.05 -16.56 20.85
N GLU A 89 -12.37 -17.69 20.62
CA GLU A 89 -11.14 -17.77 19.83
C GLU A 89 -11.40 -17.39 18.36
N HIS A 90 -12.53 -17.83 17.78
CA HIS A 90 -12.95 -17.44 16.42
C HIS A 90 -13.20 -15.93 16.30
N ALA A 91 -13.95 -15.34 17.22
CA ALA A 91 -14.24 -13.91 17.23
C ALA A 91 -12.97 -13.07 17.33
N ARG A 92 -12.00 -13.51 18.14
CA ARG A 92 -10.70 -12.84 18.29
C ARG A 92 -9.86 -12.91 17.01
N GLN A 93 -9.78 -14.07 16.36
CA GLN A 93 -9.01 -14.26 15.13
C GLN A 93 -9.62 -13.48 13.96
N ILE A 94 -10.95 -13.51 13.79
CA ILE A 94 -11.64 -12.71 12.77
C ILE A 94 -11.39 -11.22 12.96
N ARG A 95 -11.45 -10.72 14.19
CA ARG A 95 -11.25 -9.29 14.46
C ARG A 95 -9.87 -8.82 14.01
N ASN A 96 -8.84 -9.63 14.22
CA ASN A 96 -7.48 -9.35 13.77
C ASN A 96 -7.39 -9.36 12.24
N VAL A 97 -7.93 -10.39 11.59
CA VAL A 97 -7.94 -10.51 10.12
C VAL A 97 -8.70 -9.36 9.46
N LYS A 98 -9.85 -8.95 10.03
CA LYS A 98 -10.60 -7.78 9.56
C LYS A 98 -9.79 -6.49 9.63
N ARG A 99 -9.07 -6.26 10.74
CA ARG A 99 -8.17 -5.09 10.86
C ARG A 99 -7.09 -5.11 9.78
N SER A 100 -6.46 -6.27 9.55
CA SER A 100 -5.43 -6.40 8.52
C SER A 100 -5.97 -6.24 7.11
N MET A 101 -7.19 -6.73 6.82
CA MET A 101 -7.88 -6.45 5.55
C MET A 101 -8.12 -4.97 5.36
N ILE A 102 -8.60 -4.25 6.38
CA ILE A 102 -8.87 -2.80 6.27
C ILE A 102 -7.60 -2.05 5.91
N ILE A 103 -6.48 -2.34 6.57
CA ILE A 103 -5.18 -1.71 6.30
C ILE A 103 -4.69 -2.00 4.87
N ASN A 104 -4.83 -3.25 4.42
CA ASN A 104 -4.39 -3.63 3.08
C ASN A 104 -5.30 -3.02 1.99
N ILE A 105 -6.61 -3.00 2.20
CA ILE A 105 -7.55 -2.35 1.28
C ILE A 105 -7.28 -0.84 1.20
N SER A 106 -7.06 -0.16 2.33
CA SER A 106 -6.75 1.27 2.30
C SER A 106 -5.45 1.58 1.57
N TYR A 107 -4.43 0.70 1.69
CA TYR A 107 -3.22 0.80 0.88
C TYR A 107 -3.52 0.66 -0.62
N LEU A 108 -4.28 -0.37 -1.02
CA LEU A 108 -4.65 -0.58 -2.42
C LEU A 108 -5.43 0.60 -3.01
N VAL A 109 -6.34 1.22 -2.24
CA VAL A 109 -7.06 2.41 -2.67
C VAL A 109 -6.11 3.58 -2.95
N ILE A 110 -5.12 3.81 -2.09
CA ILE A 110 -4.10 4.85 -2.32
C ILE A 110 -3.31 4.56 -3.59
N LEU A 111 -2.97 3.30 -3.83
CA LEU A 111 -2.22 2.89 -5.01
C LEU A 111 -3.02 3.10 -6.30
N LEU A 112 -4.34 2.83 -6.26
CA LEU A 112 -5.25 3.16 -7.37
C LEU A 112 -5.33 4.66 -7.61
N CYS A 113 -5.35 5.48 -6.56
CA CYS A 113 -5.30 6.95 -6.71
C CYS A 113 -3.99 7.41 -7.35
N GLN A 114 -2.84 6.84 -6.94
CA GLN A 114 -1.54 7.15 -7.55
C GLN A 114 -1.49 6.72 -9.03
N LEU A 115 -2.01 5.54 -9.34
CA LEU A 115 -2.09 5.06 -10.73
C LEU A 115 -3.01 5.95 -11.57
N GLY A 116 -4.15 6.38 -11.02
CA GLY A 116 -5.04 7.35 -11.66
C GLY A 116 -4.36 8.70 -11.89
N TYR A 117 -3.57 9.18 -10.93
CA TYR A 117 -2.77 10.39 -11.10
C TYR A 117 -1.78 10.27 -12.27
N VAL A 118 -1.06 9.15 -12.38
CA VAL A 118 -0.12 8.91 -13.49
C VAL A 118 -0.83 8.86 -14.83
N ILE A 119 -2.00 8.21 -14.92
CA ILE A 119 -2.77 8.12 -16.16
C ILE A 119 -3.30 9.49 -16.58
N LEU A 120 -3.83 10.29 -15.64
CA LEU A 120 -4.42 11.58 -15.94
C LEU A 120 -3.38 12.65 -16.30
N ASN A 121 -2.19 12.57 -15.73
CA ASN A 121 -1.09 13.52 -15.97
C ASN A 121 -0.02 12.89 -16.87
N TRP A 122 -0.38 11.90 -17.69
CA TRP A 122 0.55 11.21 -18.58
C TRP A 122 1.29 12.21 -19.48
N ASP A 123 0.58 13.21 -20.02
CA ASP A 123 1.15 14.27 -20.86
C ASP A 123 2.06 15.27 -20.09
N GLU A 124 1.89 15.43 -18.78
CA GLU A 124 2.78 16.24 -17.94
C GLU A 124 3.99 15.45 -17.40
N ILE A 125 3.90 14.12 -17.40
CA ILE A 125 4.96 13.20 -16.96
C ILE A 125 5.89 12.84 -18.14
N ASP A 126 5.39 12.93 -19.38
CA ASP A 126 6.15 12.72 -20.63
C ASP A 126 6.99 13.97 -21.01
N ILE A 127 7.86 14.42 -20.08
CA ILE A 127 8.87 15.48 -20.29
C ILE A 127 10.23 14.84 -20.59
#